data_AF-A0A973L1H6-F1
#
_entry.id   AF-A0A973L1H6-F1
#
_cell.length_a   1.000
_cell.length_b   1.000
_cell.length_c   1.000
_cell.angle_alpha   90.00
_cell.angle_beta   90.00
_cell.angle_gamma   90.00
#
_symmetry.space_group_name_H-M   'P 1'
#
loop_
_entity.id
_entity.type
_entity.pdbx_description
1 polymer ?
#
loop_
_entity_poly.entity_id
_entity_poly.type
_entity_poly.pdbx_seq_one_letter_code
_entity_poly.pdbx_strand_id
1 'polypeptide(L)'
;MRYLFALPRRAAVTLAVCTTLAGLLSVPALAAPAAQHGAAHTTPARKAPPPTGSTAAATDQPAVQTRPLTTAQLPPLKPTPSHTRHATEAGPKRGPKPVSCTPADFARRTGPALVTFVEASTTGCVNTLFAVTGTNAGDIFRQSRMVTVAKAFTREAQRYRGDNSYGVWQLVLFLRAGYYVQFNHPSDVGPYGAPLAQATTRGLDAFFANRHSRDVGAANGDVLGETVILTDSADQQARYLTAYQRLLNAYDSSYDAVPSMLNAVNDVYTPLWRGNWNPDYVSAVTADPGIARTLQGFALQHLDLLGTDRAYLDSNAGMNVARYVEHAALRPTVQPLAKDLLNASKITGPMAGLWVAVATQADYYDRPDCSYYDICGLSARLTDAALPLTHTCDATHTVRAQALTSAELDAVCANLSAQDPYFHDLVEDDGPIPGQYLSTVQLVVFASRADYQTYA
;
A
#
# COMPACT_ATOMS: atom_id res chain seq x y z
N MET A 1 -3.20 -24.61 14.88
CA MET A 1 -2.73 -25.91 15.40
C MET A 1 -1.62 -26.40 14.48
N ARG A 2 -0.37 -26.33 14.93
CA ARG A 2 0.66 -27.25 14.46
C ARG A 2 1.13 -27.99 15.71
N TYR A 3 0.79 -29.28 15.73
CA TYR A 3 1.09 -30.19 16.81
C TYR A 3 2.61 -30.38 16.91
N LEU A 4 3.17 -30.11 18.09
CA LEU A 4 4.45 -30.68 18.51
C LEU A 4 4.10 -31.90 19.38
N PHE A 5 4.35 -33.09 18.86
CA PHE A 5 4.31 -34.31 19.64
C PHE A 5 5.62 -34.46 20.41
N ALA A 6 5.51 -34.72 21.71
CA ALA A 6 6.61 -35.19 22.54
C ALA A 6 6.15 -36.43 23.34
N LEU A 7 7.14 -37.30 23.59
CA LEU A 7 7.27 -38.38 24.60
C LEU A 7 6.83 -39.80 24.19
N PRO A 8 7.34 -40.89 24.84
CA PRO A 8 8.62 -41.08 25.58
C PRO A 8 9.33 -42.47 25.43
N ARG A 9 10.59 -42.49 25.93
CA ARG A 9 11.51 -43.52 26.48
C ARG A 9 11.16 -45.04 26.66
N ARG A 10 12.28 -45.81 26.59
CA ARG A 10 12.71 -47.12 27.19
C ARG A 10 12.75 -48.28 26.16
N ALA A 11 13.76 -49.17 26.04
CA ALA A 11 14.84 -49.62 26.92
C ALA A 11 16.03 -50.26 26.14
N ALA A 12 17.21 -50.28 26.81
CA ALA A 12 18.35 -51.23 26.82
C ALA A 12 18.84 -51.97 25.54
N VAL A 13 20.16 -51.92 25.28
CA VAL A 13 21.14 -53.05 25.36
C VAL A 13 22.58 -52.51 25.18
N THR A 14 23.51 -53.13 25.89
CA THR A 14 24.95 -52.83 26.10
C THR A 14 25.92 -53.42 25.05
N LEU A 15 27.14 -52.82 25.03
CA LEU A 15 28.49 -53.40 24.87
C LEU A 15 29.21 -53.52 23.50
N ALA A 16 30.43 -52.94 23.51
CA ALA A 16 31.74 -53.45 23.03
C ALA A 16 32.30 -53.10 21.62
N VAL A 17 33.34 -52.25 21.66
CA VAL A 17 34.72 -52.37 21.09
C VAL A 17 34.91 -53.04 19.71
N CYS A 18 35.51 -52.30 18.75
CA CYS A 18 36.78 -52.68 18.08
C CYS A 18 37.28 -51.61 17.07
N THR A 19 38.60 -51.43 17.07
CA THR A 19 39.47 -50.57 16.26
C THR A 19 39.86 -51.18 14.91
N THR A 20 40.03 -50.37 13.85
CA THR A 20 41.03 -50.51 12.75
C THR A 20 41.09 -49.18 11.95
N LEU A 21 42.18 -48.41 11.94
CA LEU A 21 43.43 -48.47 11.13
C LEU A 21 43.28 -48.13 9.62
N ALA A 22 43.65 -46.90 9.26
CA ALA A 22 44.29 -46.45 8.01
C ALA A 22 44.84 -45.03 8.29
N GLY A 23 46.06 -44.59 7.99
CA GLY A 23 46.98 -44.92 6.91
C GLY A 23 47.47 -43.58 6.34
N LEU A 24 48.70 -43.21 6.71
CA LEU A 24 49.57 -42.07 6.35
C LEU A 24 49.27 -41.28 5.04
N LEU A 25 49.47 -39.95 5.07
CA LEU A 25 50.45 -39.18 4.26
C LEU A 25 50.39 -37.66 4.59
N SER A 26 51.50 -37.09 5.07
CA SER A 26 51.84 -35.65 5.09
C SER A 26 52.24 -35.21 3.67
N VAL A 27 52.01 -34.00 3.12
CA VAL A 27 52.57 -32.64 3.33
C VAL A 27 51.84 -31.69 2.31
N PRO A 28 52.09 -30.36 2.16
CA PRO A 28 52.30 -29.23 3.09
C PRO A 28 51.16 -28.19 3.02
N ALA A 29 51.09 -27.30 4.02
CA ALA A 29 50.25 -26.10 3.96
C ALA A 29 50.88 -25.04 3.03
N LEU A 30 50.23 -24.77 1.91
CA LEU A 30 50.45 -23.58 1.09
C LEU A 30 49.46 -22.50 1.51
N ALA A 31 49.98 -21.34 1.89
CA ALA A 31 49.21 -20.15 2.22
C ALA A 31 48.32 -19.73 1.03
N ALA A 32 47.03 -19.55 1.29
CA ALA A 32 46.10 -18.97 0.33
C ALA A 32 46.36 -17.46 0.17
N PRO A 33 46.29 -16.90 -1.05
CA PRO A 33 46.43 -15.47 -1.28
C PRO A 33 45.23 -14.69 -0.72
N ALA A 34 45.52 -13.50 -0.19
CA ALA A 34 44.52 -12.57 0.32
C ALA A 34 43.53 -12.16 -0.79
N ALA A 35 42.25 -12.45 -0.56
CA ALA A 35 41.17 -12.02 -1.44
C ALA A 35 40.95 -10.51 -1.26
N GLN A 36 41.27 -9.75 -2.32
CA GLN A 36 40.87 -8.36 -2.49
C GLN A 36 39.35 -8.24 -2.35
N HIS A 37 38.91 -7.47 -1.37
CA HIS A 37 37.50 -7.11 -1.20
C HIS A 37 37.12 -6.10 -2.29
N GLY A 38 36.70 -6.61 -3.45
CA GLY A 38 35.86 -5.85 -4.37
C GLY A 38 34.48 -5.71 -3.75
N ALA A 39 34.05 -4.47 -3.48
CA ALA A 39 32.72 -4.16 -3.01
C ALA A 39 31.68 -4.69 -4.02
N ALA A 40 31.05 -5.80 -3.68
CA ALA A 40 29.93 -6.32 -4.45
C ALA A 40 28.74 -5.38 -4.27
N HIS A 41 28.31 -4.77 -5.37
CA HIS A 41 27.06 -4.02 -5.47
C HIS A 41 25.91 -4.91 -5.03
N THR A 42 25.36 -4.64 -3.84
CA THR A 42 24.03 -5.12 -3.46
C THR A 42 23.04 -4.28 -4.27
N THR A 43 22.55 -4.86 -5.37
CA THR A 43 21.39 -4.31 -6.07
C THR A 43 20.25 -4.24 -5.05
N PRO A 44 19.59 -3.09 -4.85
CA PRO A 44 18.44 -3.04 -3.97
C PRO A 44 17.42 -4.06 -4.45
N ALA A 45 16.95 -4.94 -3.55
CA ALA A 45 15.83 -5.82 -3.85
C ALA A 45 14.67 -4.95 -4.35
N ARG A 46 14.26 -5.17 -5.60
CA ARG A 46 13.18 -4.40 -6.23
C ARG A 46 11.94 -4.62 -5.38
N LYS A 47 11.38 -3.57 -4.78
CA LYS A 47 10.13 -3.67 -4.04
C LYS A 47 8.98 -3.70 -5.05
N ALA A 48 7.94 -4.48 -4.75
CA ALA A 48 6.70 -4.45 -5.51
C ALA A 48 6.17 -3.01 -5.59
N PRO A 49 5.76 -2.51 -6.76
CA PRO A 49 5.21 -1.17 -6.89
C PRO A 49 3.87 -1.09 -6.13
N PRO A 50 3.65 -0.10 -5.24
CA PRO A 50 2.45 -0.02 -4.42
C PRO A 50 1.24 0.55 -5.21
N PRO A 51 0.00 0.41 -4.68
CA PRO A 51 -1.18 1.11 -5.19
C PRO A 51 -0.99 2.63 -5.26
N THR A 52 -1.65 3.26 -6.24
CA THR A 52 -1.69 4.72 -6.42
C THR A 52 -2.74 5.36 -5.51
N GLY A 53 -2.48 6.60 -5.06
CA GLY A 53 -3.41 7.39 -4.25
C GLY A 53 -3.99 8.58 -5.03
N SER A 54 -4.98 9.27 -4.46
CA SER A 54 -5.53 10.49 -5.05
C SER A 54 -4.47 11.60 -5.16
N THR A 55 -4.50 12.35 -6.26
CA THR A 55 -3.60 13.47 -6.57
C THR A 55 -4.08 14.81 -6.00
N ALA A 56 -5.16 14.84 -5.21
CA ALA A 56 -5.90 16.04 -4.77
C ALA A 56 -5.17 17.04 -3.83
N ALA A 57 -3.84 17.10 -3.83
CA ALA A 57 -3.08 18.10 -3.09
C ALA A 57 -2.30 19.05 -4.02
N ALA A 58 -2.73 20.32 -4.03
CA ALA A 58 -2.04 21.53 -4.50
C ALA A 58 -1.79 21.67 -6.03
N THR A 59 -2.70 22.43 -6.65
CA THR A 59 -2.53 23.33 -7.81
C THR A 59 -1.37 23.07 -8.77
N ASP A 60 -1.71 22.71 -10.00
CA ASP A 60 -0.93 23.01 -11.21
C ASP A 60 -0.78 24.54 -11.39
N GLN A 61 0.10 25.15 -10.61
CA GLN A 61 0.64 26.46 -10.97
C GLN A 61 1.86 26.25 -11.88
N PRO A 62 2.02 27.06 -12.94
CA PRO A 62 3.20 27.01 -13.79
C PRO A 62 4.47 27.15 -12.95
N ALA A 63 5.42 26.22 -13.16
CA ALA A 63 6.61 25.98 -12.33
C ALA A 63 7.71 27.06 -12.45
N VAL A 64 7.35 28.32 -12.71
CA VAL A 64 8.31 29.43 -12.72
C VAL A 64 8.29 30.09 -11.34
N GLN A 65 9.16 29.60 -10.46
CA GLN A 65 9.47 30.28 -9.20
C GLN A 65 10.30 31.54 -9.49
N THR A 66 9.71 32.71 -9.25
CA THR A 66 10.42 34.00 -9.39
C THR A 66 11.34 34.32 -8.20
N ARG A 67 11.37 33.50 -7.13
CA ARG A 67 12.22 33.69 -5.94
C ARG A 67 12.58 32.35 -5.24
N PRO A 68 13.77 32.24 -4.61
CA PRO A 68 14.15 31.08 -3.80
C PRO A 68 13.22 30.84 -2.60
N LEU A 69 12.99 29.58 -2.26
CA LEU A 69 12.20 29.18 -1.09
C LEU A 69 13.00 29.41 0.21
N THR A 70 12.36 29.99 1.20
CA THR A 70 12.87 30.12 2.57
C THR A 70 12.85 28.79 3.31
N THR A 71 13.62 28.64 4.39
CA THR A 71 13.68 27.42 5.22
C THR A 71 12.32 26.99 5.81
N ALA A 72 11.36 27.91 5.93
CA ALA A 72 9.98 27.62 6.34
C ALA A 72 9.11 27.00 5.23
N GLN A 73 9.60 27.00 3.99
CA GLN A 73 8.92 26.49 2.79
C GLN A 73 9.50 25.15 2.31
N LEU A 74 10.48 24.59 3.03
CA LEU A 74 11.02 23.26 2.78
C LEU A 74 10.10 22.19 3.39
N PRO A 75 9.81 21.08 2.69
CA PRO A 75 9.03 19.98 3.25
C PRO A 75 9.75 19.35 4.45
N PRO A 76 9.07 19.04 5.56
CA PRO A 76 9.68 18.32 6.66
C PRO A 76 10.05 16.87 6.26
N LEU A 77 11.16 16.37 6.80
CA LEU A 77 11.70 15.03 6.57
C LEU A 77 10.83 13.94 7.22
N LYS A 78 9.68 13.61 6.58
CA LYS A 78 8.77 12.45 6.78
C LYS A 78 8.15 12.25 8.20
N PRO A 79 7.06 11.45 8.34
CA PRO A 79 6.14 10.91 7.33
C PRO A 79 4.80 11.65 7.29
N THR A 80 4.18 11.61 6.11
CA THR A 80 2.89 12.22 5.76
C THR A 80 1.75 11.70 6.63
N PRO A 81 1.05 12.55 7.40
CA PRO A 81 -0.27 12.22 7.92
C PRO A 81 -1.25 12.18 6.75
N SER A 82 -2.05 11.12 6.65
CA SER A 82 -3.22 11.09 5.78
C SER A 82 -4.02 12.37 5.96
N HIS A 83 -4.34 13.05 4.85
CA HIS A 83 -5.19 14.23 4.84
C HIS A 83 -6.63 13.85 5.23
N THR A 84 -6.92 13.74 6.52
CA THR A 84 -8.29 13.96 7.01
C THR A 84 -8.51 15.46 7.02
N ARG A 85 -9.12 15.98 5.93
CA ARG A 85 -9.84 17.25 6.04
C ARG A 85 -10.91 17.04 7.11
N HIS A 86 -10.85 17.84 8.17
CA HIS A 86 -11.91 17.93 9.15
C HIS A 86 -13.22 18.22 8.40
N ALA A 87 -14.12 17.24 8.37
CA ALA A 87 -15.52 17.53 8.11
C ALA A 87 -15.96 18.45 9.25
N THR A 88 -16.25 19.70 8.93
CA THR A 88 -16.93 20.63 9.81
C THR A 88 -18.32 20.04 10.07
N GLU A 89 -18.50 19.48 11.27
CA GLU A 89 -19.82 19.15 11.79
C GLU A 89 -20.67 20.44 11.82
N ALA A 90 -21.61 20.54 10.89
CA ALA A 90 -22.62 21.59 10.92
C ALA A 90 -23.75 21.20 11.88
N GLY A 91 -23.82 21.87 13.03
CA GLY A 91 -25.02 21.95 13.89
C GLY A 91 -24.73 21.80 15.39
N PRO A 92 -25.12 22.76 16.26
CA PRO A 92 -24.85 22.69 17.69
C PRO A 92 -25.84 21.72 18.36
N LYS A 93 -25.42 20.47 18.54
CA LYS A 93 -26.02 19.60 19.56
C LYS A 93 -25.10 19.62 20.78
N ARG A 94 -25.65 19.94 21.96
CA ARG A 94 -24.96 19.83 23.25
C ARG A 94 -24.41 18.42 23.39
N GLY A 95 -23.12 18.25 23.11
CA GLY A 95 -22.43 16.98 23.24
C GLY A 95 -22.30 16.56 24.71
N PRO A 96 -22.25 15.25 25.00
CA PRO A 96 -21.80 14.78 26.29
C PRO A 96 -20.38 15.28 26.57
N LYS A 97 -19.98 15.39 27.85
CA LYS A 97 -18.60 15.74 28.26
C LYS A 97 -17.59 14.92 27.43
N PRO A 98 -16.44 15.50 27.03
CA PRO A 98 -15.44 14.78 26.25
C PRO A 98 -15.06 13.50 27.01
N VAL A 99 -15.36 12.36 26.40
CA VAL A 99 -14.96 11.07 26.92
C VAL A 99 -13.44 11.03 26.87
N SER A 100 -12.79 10.80 28.01
CA SER A 100 -11.34 10.59 28.06
C SER A 100 -10.95 9.50 27.06
N CYS A 101 -9.91 9.75 26.26
CA CYS A 101 -9.47 8.84 25.21
C CYS A 101 -8.00 8.44 25.42
N THR A 102 -7.74 7.70 26.49
CA THR A 102 -6.42 7.14 26.78
C THR A 102 -6.44 5.62 26.57
N PRO A 103 -5.30 4.98 26.27
CA PRO A 103 -5.23 3.51 26.25
C PRO A 103 -5.78 2.87 27.54
N ALA A 104 -5.55 3.51 28.70
CA ALA A 104 -6.07 3.06 29.99
C ALA A 104 -7.61 3.08 30.08
N ASP A 105 -8.30 3.90 29.28
CA ASP A 105 -9.75 3.87 29.15
C ASP A 105 -10.27 2.60 28.52
N PHE A 106 -9.57 2.08 27.52
CA PHE A 106 -9.94 0.81 26.91
C PHE A 106 -9.47 -0.37 27.76
N ALA A 107 -8.23 -0.32 28.27
CA ALA A 107 -7.59 -1.42 29.00
C ALA A 107 -8.37 -1.85 30.26
N ARG A 108 -8.91 -0.88 31.01
CA ARG A 108 -9.65 -1.17 32.27
C ARG A 108 -11.07 -1.70 32.04
N ARG A 109 -11.60 -1.61 30.82
CA ARG A 109 -12.99 -1.96 30.50
C ARG A 109 -13.08 -3.34 29.88
N THR A 110 -14.16 -4.04 30.21
CA THR A 110 -14.35 -5.45 29.87
C THR A 110 -15.80 -5.72 29.50
N GLY A 111 -16.05 -6.76 28.72
CA GLY A 111 -17.42 -7.19 28.42
C GLY A 111 -18.28 -6.06 27.83
N PRO A 112 -19.54 -5.90 28.27
CA PRO A 112 -20.43 -4.84 27.82
C PRO A 112 -19.87 -3.43 28.06
N ALA A 113 -19.14 -3.19 29.15
CA ALA A 113 -18.59 -1.87 29.45
C ALA A 113 -17.52 -1.42 28.44
N LEU A 114 -16.76 -2.37 27.87
CA LEU A 114 -15.84 -2.07 26.77
C LEU A 114 -16.62 -1.68 25.52
N VAL A 115 -17.64 -2.46 25.16
CA VAL A 115 -18.47 -2.23 23.97
C VAL A 115 -19.12 -0.85 24.03
N THR A 116 -19.81 -0.54 25.12
CA THR A 116 -20.46 0.76 25.32
C THR A 116 -19.46 1.92 25.22
N PHE A 117 -18.22 1.72 25.71
CA PHE A 117 -17.20 2.75 25.64
C PHE A 117 -16.64 2.94 24.23
N VAL A 118 -16.44 1.85 23.48
CA VAL A 118 -16.02 1.90 22.07
C VAL A 118 -17.10 2.60 21.24
N GLU A 119 -18.36 2.20 21.36
CA GLU A 119 -19.49 2.79 20.61
C GLU A 119 -19.70 4.27 20.93
N ALA A 120 -19.45 4.70 22.18
CA ALA A 120 -19.58 6.09 22.60
C ALA A 120 -18.37 6.97 22.27
N SER A 121 -17.26 6.38 21.82
CA SER A 121 -16.04 7.11 21.46
C SER A 121 -16.16 7.74 20.06
N THR A 122 -15.38 8.80 19.81
CA THR A 122 -15.20 9.29 18.43
C THR A 122 -14.33 8.32 17.64
N THR A 123 -14.44 8.31 16.32
CA THR A 123 -13.59 7.50 15.44
C THR A 123 -12.12 7.92 15.57
N GLY A 124 -11.85 9.22 15.67
CA GLY A 124 -10.52 9.74 15.96
C GLY A 124 -9.94 9.24 17.30
N CYS A 125 -10.79 9.07 18.32
CA CYS A 125 -10.38 8.47 19.59
C CYS A 125 -9.95 7.00 19.40
N VAL A 126 -10.80 6.18 18.79
CA VAL A 126 -10.49 4.75 18.55
C VAL A 126 -9.26 4.61 17.65
N ASN A 127 -9.06 5.51 16.69
CA ASN A 127 -7.92 5.49 15.77
C ASN A 127 -6.57 5.67 16.49
N THR A 128 -6.53 6.31 17.66
CA THR A 128 -5.29 6.41 18.46
C THR A 128 -4.75 5.03 18.89
N LEU A 129 -5.62 4.01 18.91
CA LEU A 129 -5.24 2.67 19.37
C LEU A 129 -4.32 1.93 18.39
N PHE A 130 -4.21 2.35 17.13
CA PHE A 130 -3.27 1.73 16.18
C PHE A 130 -1.81 1.88 16.60
N ALA A 131 -1.49 2.86 17.44
CA ALA A 131 -0.14 3.12 17.92
C ALA A 131 0.18 2.49 19.29
N VAL A 132 -0.77 1.76 19.91
CA VAL A 132 -0.51 1.19 21.24
C VAL A 132 0.41 -0.03 21.18
N THR A 133 1.31 -0.13 22.14
CA THR A 133 2.28 -1.22 22.28
C THR A 133 2.39 -1.66 23.76
N GLY A 134 3.16 -2.70 24.02
CA GLY A 134 3.47 -3.21 25.36
C GLY A 134 2.23 -3.68 26.13
N THR A 135 2.24 -3.50 27.45
CA THR A 135 1.16 -3.96 28.35
C THR A 135 -0.21 -3.41 27.96
N ASN A 136 -0.28 -2.16 27.49
CA ASN A 136 -1.54 -1.56 27.03
C ASN A 136 -2.12 -2.33 25.83
N ALA A 137 -1.29 -2.71 24.86
CA ALA A 137 -1.72 -3.51 23.71
C ALA A 137 -2.29 -4.86 24.16
N GLY A 138 -1.60 -5.55 25.08
CA GLY A 138 -2.10 -6.81 25.66
C GLY A 138 -3.42 -6.64 26.41
N ASP A 139 -3.56 -5.57 27.20
CA ASP A 139 -4.75 -5.37 28.01
C ASP A 139 -6.00 -5.04 27.20
N ILE A 140 -5.82 -4.25 26.12
CA ILE A 140 -6.87 -3.78 25.22
C ILE A 140 -7.25 -4.88 24.21
N PHE A 141 -6.26 -5.51 23.58
CA PHE A 141 -6.46 -6.30 22.36
C PHE A 141 -6.33 -7.81 22.53
N ARG A 142 -6.13 -8.35 23.73
CA ARG A 142 -6.20 -9.82 23.93
C ARG A 142 -7.46 -10.42 23.32
N GLN A 143 -7.36 -11.66 22.82
CA GLN A 143 -8.42 -12.32 22.05
C GLN A 143 -9.83 -12.23 22.67
N SER A 144 -9.96 -12.39 23.99
CA SER A 144 -11.29 -12.34 24.66
C SER A 144 -11.99 -10.98 24.53
N ARG A 145 -11.22 -9.89 24.49
CA ARG A 145 -11.73 -8.51 24.28
C ARG A 145 -12.16 -8.33 22.83
N MET A 146 -11.32 -8.75 21.90
CA MET A 146 -11.62 -8.73 20.47
C MET A 146 -12.88 -9.53 20.14
N VAL A 147 -13.04 -10.72 20.70
CA VAL A 147 -14.26 -11.54 20.54
C VAL A 147 -15.50 -10.83 21.09
N THR A 148 -15.36 -10.10 22.20
CA THR A 148 -16.46 -9.31 22.78
C THR A 148 -16.91 -8.21 21.82
N VAL A 149 -15.96 -7.46 21.24
CA VAL A 149 -16.23 -6.39 20.27
C VAL A 149 -16.76 -6.96 18.94
N ALA A 150 -16.22 -8.07 18.44
CA ALA A 150 -16.71 -8.72 17.22
C ALA A 150 -18.17 -9.22 17.35
N LYS A 151 -18.55 -9.72 18.53
CA LYS A 151 -19.95 -10.06 18.83
C LYS A 151 -20.85 -8.83 18.90
N ALA A 152 -20.33 -7.69 19.35
CA ALA A 152 -21.08 -6.42 19.30
C ALA A 152 -21.26 -5.95 17.87
N PHE A 153 -20.18 -5.95 17.08
CA PHE A 153 -20.22 -5.65 15.65
C PHE A 153 -21.29 -6.47 14.93
N THR A 154 -21.39 -7.78 15.22
CA THR A 154 -22.45 -8.63 14.64
C THR A 154 -23.86 -8.12 14.95
N ARG A 155 -24.14 -7.73 16.19
CA ARG A 155 -25.48 -7.24 16.58
C ARG A 155 -25.82 -5.92 15.91
N GLU A 156 -24.87 -4.99 15.87
CA GLU A 156 -25.10 -3.67 15.28
C GLU A 156 -25.15 -3.74 13.75
N ALA A 157 -24.35 -4.62 13.12
CA ALA A 157 -24.42 -4.88 11.68
C ALA A 157 -25.79 -5.42 11.23
N GLN A 158 -26.42 -6.29 12.02
CA GLN A 158 -27.78 -6.81 11.76
C GLN A 158 -28.85 -5.70 11.77
N ARG A 159 -28.61 -4.61 12.50
CA ARG A 159 -29.54 -3.47 12.65
C ARG A 159 -29.06 -2.22 11.92
N TYR A 160 -28.00 -2.34 11.14
CA TYR A 160 -27.36 -1.23 10.45
C TYR A 160 -28.35 -0.51 9.52
N ARG A 161 -28.33 0.83 9.58
CA ARG A 161 -29.29 1.72 8.92
C ARG A 161 -28.69 2.54 7.78
N GLY A 162 -27.44 2.27 7.42
CA GLY A 162 -26.70 3.06 6.41
C GLY A 162 -26.00 4.26 7.03
N ASP A 163 -25.88 4.31 8.35
CA ASP A 163 -25.22 5.36 9.11
C ASP A 163 -24.55 4.80 10.36
N ASN A 164 -23.79 5.64 11.05
CA ASN A 164 -23.07 5.28 12.27
C ASN A 164 -23.89 5.47 13.57
N SER A 165 -25.23 5.45 13.52
CA SER A 165 -26.08 5.70 14.69
C SER A 165 -25.92 4.68 15.84
N TYR A 166 -25.41 3.49 15.53
CA TYR A 166 -25.14 2.41 16.49
C TYR A 166 -23.64 2.15 16.73
N GLY A 167 -22.75 3.04 16.29
CA GLY A 167 -21.30 2.92 16.56
C GLY A 167 -20.59 1.80 15.80
N VAL A 168 -21.16 1.32 14.68
CA VAL A 168 -20.56 0.27 13.84
C VAL A 168 -19.15 0.65 13.39
N TRP A 169 -18.93 1.92 13.04
CA TRP A 169 -17.61 2.40 12.62
C TRP A 169 -16.56 2.20 13.72
N GLN A 170 -16.88 2.58 14.96
CA GLN A 170 -15.98 2.45 16.11
C GLN A 170 -15.66 0.98 16.40
N LEU A 171 -16.66 0.10 16.31
CA LEU A 171 -16.47 -1.34 16.50
C LEU A 171 -15.53 -1.93 15.42
N VAL A 172 -15.73 -1.55 14.16
CA VAL A 172 -14.88 -1.96 13.03
C VAL A 172 -13.46 -1.42 13.20
N LEU A 173 -13.30 -0.13 13.52
CA LEU A 173 -12.00 0.49 13.77
C LEU A 173 -11.26 -0.18 14.93
N PHE A 174 -11.96 -0.52 16.02
CA PHE A 174 -11.35 -1.22 17.15
C PHE A 174 -10.84 -2.60 16.74
N LEU A 175 -11.62 -3.35 15.94
CA LEU A 175 -11.20 -4.65 15.42
C LEU A 175 -9.98 -4.51 14.50
N ARG A 176 -9.99 -3.53 13.58
CA ARG A 176 -8.84 -3.25 12.71
C ARG A 176 -7.59 -2.91 13.52
N ALA A 177 -7.71 -2.06 14.54
CA ALA A 177 -6.60 -1.69 15.41
C ALA A 177 -6.03 -2.92 16.13
N GLY A 178 -6.89 -3.81 16.65
CA GLY A 178 -6.43 -5.03 17.32
C GLY A 178 -5.69 -5.98 16.40
N TYR A 179 -6.19 -6.21 15.18
CA TYR A 179 -5.47 -7.01 14.17
C TYR A 179 -4.13 -6.36 13.77
N TYR A 180 -4.12 -5.05 13.53
CA TYR A 180 -2.91 -4.31 13.17
C TYR A 180 -1.85 -4.36 14.26
N VAL A 181 -2.22 -4.10 15.51
CA VAL A 181 -1.30 -4.13 16.65
C VAL A 181 -0.82 -5.56 16.91
N GLN A 182 -1.68 -6.56 16.80
CA GLN A 182 -1.27 -7.96 16.94
C GLN A 182 -0.28 -8.39 15.85
N PHE A 183 -0.45 -7.92 14.62
CA PHE A 183 0.49 -8.20 13.52
C PHE A 183 1.87 -7.59 13.77
N ASN A 184 1.93 -6.32 14.19
CA ASN A 184 3.19 -5.60 14.41
C ASN A 184 3.85 -5.93 15.76
N HIS A 185 3.05 -6.27 16.78
CA HIS A 185 3.49 -6.52 18.15
C HIS A 185 2.87 -7.82 18.71
N PRO A 186 3.12 -8.97 18.09
CA PRO A 186 2.48 -10.24 18.46
C PRO A 186 2.83 -10.70 19.89
N SER A 187 4.01 -10.34 20.40
CA SER A 187 4.44 -10.62 21.78
C SER A 187 3.58 -9.90 22.82
N ASP A 188 3.06 -8.73 22.48
CA ASP A 188 2.36 -7.85 23.43
C ASP A 188 0.89 -8.27 23.54
N VAL A 189 0.27 -8.63 22.42
CA VAL A 189 -1.15 -8.98 22.33
C VAL A 189 -1.42 -10.48 22.56
N GLY A 190 -0.48 -11.33 22.13
CA GLY A 190 -0.67 -12.78 22.05
C GLY A 190 -1.46 -13.22 20.80
N PRO A 191 -1.64 -14.54 20.63
CA PRO A 191 -2.20 -15.09 19.40
C PRO A 191 -3.73 -14.94 19.31
N TYR A 192 -4.21 -14.76 18.09
CA TYR A 192 -5.63 -14.90 17.73
C TYR A 192 -5.90 -16.27 17.13
N GLY A 193 -7.08 -16.84 17.43
CA GLY A 193 -7.48 -18.15 16.94
C GLY A 193 -8.91 -18.19 16.44
N ALA A 194 -9.39 -19.42 16.21
CA ALA A 194 -10.71 -19.69 15.65
C ALA A 194 -11.88 -18.93 16.32
N PRO A 195 -11.92 -18.73 17.65
CA PRO A 195 -13.00 -17.98 18.27
C PRO A 195 -13.14 -16.54 17.76
N LEU A 196 -12.02 -15.84 17.58
CA LEU A 196 -12.04 -14.48 17.02
C LEU A 196 -12.38 -14.50 15.53
N ALA A 197 -11.72 -15.36 14.75
CA ALA A 197 -12.00 -15.48 13.31
C ALA A 197 -13.50 -15.70 13.06
N GLN A 198 -14.13 -16.67 13.73
CA GLN A 198 -15.57 -16.93 13.60
C GLN A 198 -16.45 -15.75 14.04
N ALA A 199 -16.06 -15.02 15.10
CA ALA A 199 -16.83 -13.87 15.57
C ALA A 199 -16.75 -12.68 14.59
N THR A 200 -15.57 -12.38 14.08
CA THR A 200 -15.36 -11.32 13.08
C THR A 200 -16.08 -11.69 11.77
N THR A 201 -15.97 -12.93 11.30
CA THR A 201 -16.67 -13.41 10.09
C THR A 201 -18.18 -13.24 10.21
N ARG A 202 -18.80 -13.59 11.35
CA ARG A 202 -20.24 -13.37 11.55
C ARG A 202 -20.65 -11.90 11.47
N GLY A 203 -19.80 -10.99 11.96
CA GLY A 203 -20.06 -9.55 11.88
C GLY A 203 -19.97 -9.03 10.45
N LEU A 204 -18.92 -9.42 9.74
CA LEU A 204 -18.72 -9.07 8.33
C LEU A 204 -19.85 -9.65 7.44
N ASP A 205 -20.24 -10.91 7.66
CA ASP A 205 -21.37 -11.54 6.97
C ASP A 205 -22.68 -10.75 7.21
N ALA A 206 -22.96 -10.38 8.46
CA ALA A 206 -24.14 -9.60 8.81
C ALA A 206 -24.14 -8.22 8.14
N PHE A 207 -22.98 -7.55 8.09
CA PHE A 207 -22.85 -6.22 7.50
C PHE A 207 -23.07 -6.28 5.98
N PHE A 208 -22.35 -7.15 5.27
CA PHE A 208 -22.45 -7.22 3.80
C PHE A 208 -23.76 -7.82 3.28
N ALA A 209 -24.51 -8.54 4.13
CA ALA A 209 -25.86 -9.01 3.85
C ALA A 209 -26.93 -7.92 4.08
N ASN A 210 -26.64 -6.89 4.89
CA ASN A 210 -27.59 -5.81 5.15
C ASN A 210 -27.71 -4.90 3.91
N ARG A 211 -28.95 -4.65 3.46
CA ARG A 211 -29.22 -3.80 2.28
C ARG A 211 -28.64 -2.40 2.42
N HIS A 212 -28.60 -1.87 3.65
CA HIS A 212 -28.13 -0.51 3.93
C HIS A 212 -26.61 -0.37 3.82
N SER A 213 -25.86 -1.48 3.74
CA SER A 213 -24.44 -1.43 3.36
C SER A 213 -24.24 -0.92 1.92
N ARG A 214 -25.32 -0.80 1.15
CA ARG A 214 -25.32 -0.40 -0.27
C ARG A 214 -25.87 1.02 -0.46
N ASP A 215 -26.25 1.70 0.61
CA ASP A 215 -26.77 3.07 0.51
C ASP A 215 -25.64 3.99 0.01
N VAL A 216 -25.93 4.82 -1.00
CA VAL A 216 -24.97 5.78 -1.56
C VAL A 216 -25.07 7.07 -0.75
N GLY A 217 -24.19 7.23 0.23
CA GLY A 217 -24.20 8.40 1.09
C GLY A 217 -23.00 8.44 2.02
N ALA A 218 -22.63 9.65 2.46
CA ALA A 218 -21.38 9.86 3.18
C ALA A 218 -21.29 9.00 4.46
N ALA A 219 -22.39 8.94 5.20
CA ALA A 219 -22.51 8.19 6.45
C ALA A 219 -22.35 6.67 6.27
N ASN A 220 -22.74 6.11 5.12
CA ASN A 220 -22.49 4.71 4.82
C ASN A 220 -21.07 4.49 4.29
N GLY A 221 -20.61 5.35 3.38
CA GLY A 221 -19.31 5.21 2.71
C GLY A 221 -18.14 5.06 3.70
N ASP A 222 -18.13 5.86 4.76
CA ASP A 222 -17.08 5.80 5.78
C ASP A 222 -17.05 4.42 6.49
N VAL A 223 -18.23 3.90 6.86
CA VAL A 223 -18.33 2.59 7.52
C VAL A 223 -18.04 1.45 6.56
N LEU A 224 -18.49 1.57 5.31
CA LEU A 224 -18.32 0.59 4.27
C LEU A 224 -16.83 0.38 3.95
N GLY A 225 -16.08 1.44 3.68
CA GLY A 225 -14.64 1.37 3.39
C GLY A 225 -13.86 0.72 4.54
N GLU A 226 -14.13 1.16 5.75
CA GLU A 226 -13.54 0.59 6.98
C GLU A 226 -13.85 -0.91 7.15
N THR A 227 -15.07 -1.33 6.79
CA THR A 227 -15.47 -2.74 6.86
C THR A 227 -14.81 -3.56 5.77
N VAL A 228 -14.59 -2.99 4.57
CA VAL A 228 -13.77 -3.59 3.52
C VAL A 228 -12.32 -3.78 3.98
N ILE A 229 -11.71 -2.81 4.67
CA ILE A 229 -10.34 -3.01 5.19
C ILE A 229 -10.30 -4.02 6.34
N LEU A 230 -11.38 -4.19 7.10
CA LEU A 230 -11.45 -5.22 8.15
C LEU A 230 -11.40 -6.64 7.58
N THR A 231 -11.94 -6.90 6.37
CA THR A 231 -11.82 -8.23 5.75
C THR A 231 -10.35 -8.59 5.52
N ASP A 232 -9.54 -7.62 5.12
CA ASP A 232 -8.09 -7.76 4.92
C ASP A 232 -7.35 -7.92 6.26
N SER A 233 -7.70 -7.08 7.23
CA SER A 233 -7.11 -7.10 8.57
C SER A 233 -7.32 -8.45 9.27
N ALA A 234 -8.42 -9.13 8.97
CA ALA A 234 -8.79 -10.43 9.54
C ALA A 234 -8.40 -11.64 8.67
N ASP A 235 -7.60 -11.44 7.60
CA ASP A 235 -7.22 -12.46 6.62
C ASP A 235 -8.42 -13.19 5.97
N GLN A 236 -9.53 -12.48 5.75
CA GLN A 236 -10.78 -13.01 5.18
C GLN A 236 -10.98 -12.64 3.71
N GLN A 237 -9.93 -12.18 2.99
CA GLN A 237 -10.06 -11.64 1.64
C GLN A 237 -10.77 -12.63 0.69
N ALA A 238 -10.45 -13.92 0.80
CA ALA A 238 -10.99 -15.00 -0.04
C ALA A 238 -12.53 -15.08 0.04
N ARG A 239 -13.08 -14.94 1.24
CA ARG A 239 -14.51 -15.09 1.50
C ARG A 239 -15.35 -13.96 0.89
N TYR A 240 -14.77 -12.76 0.78
CA TYR A 240 -15.50 -11.55 0.42
C TYR A 240 -15.30 -11.10 -1.03
N LEU A 241 -14.76 -11.96 -1.90
CA LEU A 241 -14.62 -11.68 -3.34
C LEU A 241 -15.93 -11.18 -3.98
N THR A 242 -17.07 -11.79 -3.68
CA THR A 242 -18.38 -11.33 -4.19
C THR A 242 -18.76 -9.94 -3.70
N ALA A 243 -18.38 -9.57 -2.47
CA ALA A 243 -18.62 -8.22 -1.96
C ALA A 243 -17.77 -7.20 -2.73
N TYR A 244 -16.49 -7.50 -2.98
CA TYR A 244 -15.60 -6.65 -3.78
C TYR A 244 -16.11 -6.46 -5.20
N GLN A 245 -16.50 -7.55 -5.87
CA GLN A 245 -17.09 -7.49 -7.21
C GLN A 245 -18.34 -6.61 -7.23
N ARG A 246 -19.22 -6.74 -6.24
CA ARG A 246 -20.42 -5.92 -6.13
C ARG A 246 -20.09 -4.44 -5.95
N LEU A 247 -19.12 -4.08 -5.10
CA LEU A 247 -18.75 -2.68 -4.90
C LEU A 247 -18.18 -2.06 -6.18
N LEU A 248 -17.30 -2.78 -6.88
CA LEU A 248 -16.73 -2.34 -8.16
C LEU A 248 -17.81 -2.17 -9.23
N ASN A 249 -18.70 -3.17 -9.38
CA ASN A 249 -19.78 -3.13 -10.37
C ASN A 249 -20.90 -2.11 -10.07
N ALA A 250 -21.00 -1.65 -8.82
CA ALA A 250 -22.02 -0.68 -8.40
C ALA A 250 -21.56 0.77 -8.54
N TYR A 251 -20.26 1.01 -8.77
CA TYR A 251 -19.76 2.37 -8.97
C TYR A 251 -20.40 2.98 -10.23
N ASP A 252 -20.97 4.16 -10.06
CA ASP A 252 -21.46 5.02 -11.13
C ASP A 252 -21.29 6.49 -10.74
N SER A 253 -21.66 7.40 -11.63
CA SER A 253 -21.54 8.86 -11.41
C SER A 253 -22.27 9.40 -10.16
N SER A 254 -23.19 8.66 -9.54
CA SER A 254 -23.82 9.09 -8.29
C SER A 254 -22.85 9.08 -7.10
N TYR A 255 -21.74 8.33 -7.20
CA TYR A 255 -20.71 8.23 -6.16
C TYR A 255 -19.79 9.46 -6.16
N ASP A 256 -19.67 10.15 -7.28
CA ASP A 256 -18.70 11.21 -7.54
C ASP A 256 -18.83 12.42 -6.60
N ALA A 257 -20.05 12.69 -6.14
CA ALA A 257 -20.33 13.76 -5.18
C ALA A 257 -20.11 13.33 -3.71
N VAL A 258 -19.76 12.07 -3.46
CA VAL A 258 -19.66 11.47 -2.12
C VAL A 258 -18.25 10.90 -1.90
N PRO A 259 -17.28 11.70 -1.41
CA PRO A 259 -15.90 11.28 -1.25
C PRO A 259 -15.69 9.97 -0.47
N SER A 260 -16.51 9.70 0.56
CA SER A 260 -16.39 8.46 1.32
C SER A 260 -16.86 7.22 0.54
N MET A 261 -17.76 7.37 -0.43
CA MET A 261 -18.13 6.26 -1.33
C MET A 261 -17.02 6.01 -2.36
N LEU A 262 -16.37 7.06 -2.88
CA LEU A 262 -15.16 6.91 -3.71
C LEU A 262 -14.04 6.20 -2.94
N ASN A 263 -13.83 6.57 -1.68
CA ASN A 263 -12.89 5.89 -0.80
C ASN A 263 -13.27 4.43 -0.58
N ALA A 264 -14.54 4.13 -0.33
CA ALA A 264 -15.00 2.75 -0.14
C ALA A 264 -14.79 1.86 -1.38
N VAL A 265 -14.96 2.41 -2.59
CA VAL A 265 -14.62 1.71 -3.84
C VAL A 265 -13.12 1.49 -3.93
N ASN A 266 -12.31 2.51 -3.63
CA ASN A 266 -10.86 2.38 -3.64
C ASN A 266 -10.32 1.41 -2.59
N ASP A 267 -10.96 1.34 -1.42
CA ASP A 267 -10.57 0.46 -0.32
C ASP A 267 -10.65 -1.01 -0.73
N VAL A 268 -11.48 -1.36 -1.72
CA VAL A 268 -11.54 -2.71 -2.32
C VAL A 268 -10.18 -3.15 -2.87
N TYR A 269 -9.38 -2.24 -3.43
CA TYR A 269 -8.09 -2.61 -4.00
C TYR A 269 -7.08 -3.07 -2.95
N THR A 270 -7.24 -2.68 -1.68
CA THR A 270 -6.33 -3.09 -0.60
C THR A 270 -6.39 -4.60 -0.30
N PRO A 271 -7.54 -5.21 0.05
CA PRO A 271 -7.64 -6.65 0.23
C PRO A 271 -7.31 -7.44 -1.04
N LEU A 272 -7.62 -6.91 -2.23
CA LEU A 272 -7.28 -7.58 -3.49
C LEU A 272 -5.76 -7.63 -3.69
N TRP A 273 -5.09 -6.52 -3.42
CA TRP A 273 -3.64 -6.41 -3.53
C TRP A 273 -2.95 -7.31 -2.51
N ARG A 274 -3.30 -7.16 -1.23
CA ARG A 274 -2.68 -7.93 -0.14
C ARG A 274 -3.03 -9.41 -0.16
N GLY A 275 -4.20 -9.76 -0.72
CA GLY A 275 -4.66 -11.13 -0.89
C GLY A 275 -3.67 -12.01 -1.67
N ASN A 276 -2.82 -11.43 -2.52
CA ASN A 276 -1.77 -12.17 -3.24
C ASN A 276 -0.73 -12.85 -2.30
N TRP A 277 -0.64 -12.44 -1.03
CA TRP A 277 0.16 -13.12 0.00
C TRP A 277 -0.63 -14.11 0.86
N ASN A 278 -1.95 -14.22 0.67
CA ASN A 278 -2.83 -15.14 1.39
C ASN A 278 -3.14 -16.37 0.51
N PRO A 279 -2.67 -17.58 0.87
CA PRO A 279 -2.92 -18.80 0.09
C PRO A 279 -4.41 -19.12 -0.13
N ASP A 280 -5.27 -18.86 0.85
CA ASP A 280 -6.71 -19.12 0.74
C ASP A 280 -7.34 -18.19 -0.31
N TYR A 281 -6.85 -16.94 -0.39
CA TYR A 281 -7.27 -15.98 -1.40
C TYR A 281 -6.81 -16.39 -2.79
N VAL A 282 -5.52 -16.73 -2.95
CA VAL A 282 -4.97 -17.18 -4.24
C VAL A 282 -5.72 -18.43 -4.72
N SER A 283 -6.03 -19.37 -3.82
CA SER A 283 -6.83 -20.55 -4.15
C SER A 283 -8.24 -20.17 -4.61
N ALA A 284 -8.92 -19.26 -3.92
CA ALA A 284 -10.26 -18.80 -4.28
C ALA A 284 -10.29 -18.08 -5.64
N VAL A 285 -9.35 -17.17 -5.91
CA VAL A 285 -9.27 -16.47 -7.20
C VAL A 285 -8.86 -17.41 -8.33
N THR A 286 -8.02 -18.42 -8.06
CA THR A 286 -7.67 -19.45 -9.04
C THR A 286 -8.88 -20.31 -9.41
N ALA A 287 -9.71 -20.66 -8.43
CA ALA A 287 -10.94 -21.43 -8.65
C ALA A 287 -12.00 -20.62 -9.41
N ASP A 288 -12.13 -19.33 -9.12
CA ASP A 288 -13.00 -18.40 -9.83
C ASP A 288 -12.30 -17.05 -10.07
N PRO A 289 -11.74 -16.83 -11.28
CA PRO A 289 -11.05 -15.59 -11.62
C PRO A 289 -12.01 -14.43 -11.96
N GLY A 290 -13.30 -14.52 -11.59
CA GLY A 290 -14.30 -13.50 -11.86
C GLY A 290 -13.94 -12.11 -11.32
N ILE A 291 -13.17 -12.02 -10.23
CA ILE A 291 -12.70 -10.73 -9.71
C ILE A 291 -11.71 -10.05 -10.67
N ALA A 292 -10.84 -10.79 -11.36
CA ALA A 292 -9.91 -10.24 -12.35
C ALA A 292 -10.66 -9.63 -13.54
N ARG A 293 -11.72 -10.31 -14.01
CA ARG A 293 -12.62 -9.77 -15.05
C ARG A 293 -13.40 -8.54 -14.57
N THR A 294 -13.81 -8.51 -13.30
CA THR A 294 -14.49 -7.34 -12.73
C THR A 294 -13.58 -6.12 -12.68
N LEU A 295 -12.32 -6.30 -12.27
CA LEU A 295 -11.32 -5.24 -12.26
C LEU A 295 -11.01 -4.72 -13.68
N GLN A 296 -10.85 -5.63 -14.65
CA GLN A 296 -10.66 -5.25 -16.04
C GLN A 296 -11.88 -4.47 -16.57
N GLY A 297 -13.08 -4.97 -16.32
CA GLY A 297 -14.33 -4.32 -16.71
C GLY A 297 -14.47 -2.92 -16.13
N PHE A 298 -14.14 -2.75 -14.85
CA PHE A 298 -14.10 -1.45 -14.19
C PHE A 298 -13.16 -0.49 -14.93
N ALA A 299 -11.91 -0.90 -15.17
CA ALA A 299 -10.93 -0.03 -15.84
C ALA A 299 -11.35 0.32 -17.27
N LEU A 300 -11.92 -0.61 -18.03
CA LEU A 300 -12.38 -0.33 -19.39
C LEU A 300 -13.61 0.58 -19.45
N GLN A 301 -14.49 0.52 -18.44
CA GLN A 301 -15.71 1.34 -18.37
C GLN A 301 -15.46 2.75 -17.85
N HIS A 302 -14.34 2.98 -17.14
CA HIS A 302 -14.05 4.22 -16.43
C HIS A 302 -12.77 4.92 -16.89
N LEU A 303 -12.39 4.70 -18.16
CA LEU A 303 -11.28 5.42 -18.80
C LEU A 303 -11.46 6.95 -18.79
N ASP A 304 -12.69 7.44 -18.64
CA ASP A 304 -13.02 8.86 -18.48
C ASP A 304 -12.54 9.44 -17.14
N LEU A 305 -12.25 8.61 -16.13
CA LEU A 305 -11.64 9.06 -14.89
C LEU A 305 -10.14 9.39 -15.05
N LEU A 306 -9.49 8.86 -16.09
CA LEU A 306 -8.08 9.10 -16.34
C LEU A 306 -7.84 10.55 -16.77
N GLY A 307 -6.83 11.18 -16.17
CA GLY A 307 -6.58 12.62 -16.32
C GLY A 307 -7.38 13.52 -15.36
N THR A 308 -8.17 12.93 -14.45
CA THR A 308 -8.86 13.65 -13.37
C THR A 308 -8.22 13.36 -12.01
N ASP A 309 -8.72 13.99 -10.94
CA ASP A 309 -8.32 13.70 -9.55
C ASP A 309 -8.77 12.31 -9.05
N ARG A 310 -9.56 11.58 -9.86
CA ARG A 310 -10.08 10.22 -9.61
C ARG A 310 -9.38 9.13 -10.42
N ALA A 311 -8.36 9.46 -11.21
CA ALA A 311 -7.62 8.49 -12.03
C ALA A 311 -7.06 7.28 -11.25
N TYR A 312 -6.89 7.42 -9.94
CA TYR A 312 -6.43 6.36 -9.05
C TYR A 312 -7.40 5.18 -8.96
N LEU A 313 -8.72 5.39 -9.09
CA LEU A 313 -9.70 4.31 -9.07
C LEU A 313 -9.46 3.35 -10.25
N ASP A 314 -9.36 3.91 -11.44
CA ASP A 314 -9.11 3.18 -12.68
C ASP A 314 -7.72 2.50 -12.69
N SER A 315 -6.68 3.28 -12.38
CA SER A 315 -5.30 2.80 -12.39
C SER A 315 -5.06 1.67 -11.38
N ASN A 316 -5.68 1.74 -10.19
CA ASN A 316 -5.59 0.67 -9.19
C ASN A 316 -6.35 -0.60 -9.62
N ALA A 317 -7.44 -0.47 -10.38
CA ALA A 317 -8.11 -1.64 -10.95
C ALA A 317 -7.19 -2.39 -11.92
N GLY A 318 -6.58 -1.67 -12.87
CA GLY A 318 -5.63 -2.27 -13.80
C GLY A 318 -4.38 -2.83 -13.13
N MET A 319 -3.84 -2.12 -12.14
CA MET A 319 -2.73 -2.60 -11.32
C MET A 319 -3.06 -3.96 -10.65
N ASN A 320 -4.26 -4.12 -10.09
CA ASN A 320 -4.68 -5.38 -9.47
C ASN A 320 -4.90 -6.50 -10.50
N VAL A 321 -5.39 -6.22 -11.71
CA VAL A 321 -5.44 -7.22 -12.79
C VAL A 321 -4.05 -7.74 -13.09
N ALA A 322 -3.11 -6.83 -13.35
CA ALA A 322 -1.75 -7.17 -13.73
C ALA A 322 -0.97 -7.85 -12.60
N ARG A 323 -1.27 -7.53 -11.34
CA ARG A 323 -0.64 -8.15 -10.16
C ARG A 323 -0.78 -9.68 -10.15
N TYR A 324 -1.90 -10.22 -10.65
CA TYR A 324 -2.18 -11.66 -10.63
C TYR A 324 -1.26 -12.49 -11.54
N VAL A 325 -0.51 -11.89 -12.46
CA VAL A 325 0.44 -12.61 -13.32
C VAL A 325 1.54 -13.31 -12.50
N GLU A 326 1.76 -12.91 -11.24
CA GLU A 326 2.65 -13.64 -10.32
C GLU A 326 2.22 -15.11 -10.16
N HIS A 327 0.93 -15.39 -10.17
CA HIS A 327 0.40 -16.73 -9.92
C HIS A 327 0.29 -17.53 -11.22
N ALA A 328 1.16 -18.54 -11.38
CA ALA A 328 1.23 -19.34 -12.59
C ALA A 328 -0.12 -19.92 -13.06
N ALA A 329 -0.98 -20.35 -12.12
CA ALA A 329 -2.30 -20.89 -12.43
C ALA A 329 -3.29 -19.84 -12.99
N LEU A 330 -3.08 -18.56 -12.68
CA LEU A 330 -3.93 -17.46 -13.15
C LEU A 330 -3.44 -16.88 -14.48
N ARG A 331 -2.15 -17.00 -14.82
CA ARG A 331 -1.54 -16.37 -16.01
C ARG A 331 -2.36 -16.53 -17.29
N PRO A 332 -2.80 -17.74 -17.70
CA PRO A 332 -3.55 -17.90 -18.95
C PRO A 332 -4.84 -17.07 -19.01
N THR A 333 -5.41 -16.74 -17.84
CA THR A 333 -6.58 -15.87 -17.74
C THR A 333 -6.18 -14.40 -17.67
N VAL A 334 -5.16 -14.02 -16.91
CA VAL A 334 -4.89 -12.60 -16.58
C VAL A 334 -3.92 -11.90 -17.52
N GLN A 335 -3.02 -12.62 -18.23
CA GLN A 335 -2.14 -11.98 -19.22
C GLN A 335 -2.96 -11.30 -20.34
N PRO A 336 -3.99 -11.92 -20.94
CA PRO A 336 -4.84 -11.25 -21.92
C PRO A 336 -5.56 -10.03 -21.35
N LEU A 337 -6.07 -10.11 -20.12
CA LEU A 337 -6.77 -8.97 -19.50
C LEU A 337 -5.83 -7.78 -19.28
N ALA A 338 -4.60 -8.03 -18.81
CA ALA A 338 -3.58 -7.00 -18.66
C ALA A 338 -3.17 -6.42 -20.02
N LYS A 339 -3.04 -7.26 -21.06
CA LYS A 339 -2.74 -6.79 -22.43
C LYS A 339 -3.85 -5.90 -22.99
N ASP A 340 -5.11 -6.25 -22.76
CA ASP A 340 -6.25 -5.45 -23.19
C ASP A 340 -6.22 -4.06 -22.55
N LEU A 341 -5.88 -3.95 -21.26
CA LEU A 341 -5.74 -2.66 -20.58
C LEU A 341 -4.59 -1.82 -21.12
N LEU A 342 -3.45 -2.45 -21.46
CA LEU A 342 -2.34 -1.77 -22.13
C LEU A 342 -2.74 -1.26 -23.52
N ASN A 343 -3.54 -2.03 -24.26
CA ASN A 343 -4.03 -1.64 -25.58
C ASN A 343 -5.08 -0.51 -25.52
N ALA A 344 -5.87 -0.46 -24.44
CA ALA A 344 -6.89 0.56 -24.21
C ALA A 344 -6.35 1.87 -23.64
N SER A 345 -5.10 1.89 -23.19
CA SER A 345 -4.43 3.05 -22.58
C SER A 345 -3.16 3.43 -23.35
N LYS A 346 -2.46 4.48 -22.90
CA LYS A 346 -1.25 4.98 -23.55
C LYS A 346 -0.17 5.28 -22.54
N ILE A 347 1.08 5.06 -22.92
CA ILE A 347 2.27 5.35 -22.11
C ILE A 347 2.42 6.85 -21.76
N THR A 348 1.74 7.75 -22.48
CA THR A 348 1.73 9.20 -22.20
C THR A 348 0.33 9.80 -22.21
N GLY A 349 0.22 11.01 -21.65
CA GLY A 349 -1.03 11.78 -21.60
C GLY A 349 -1.97 11.32 -20.49
N PRO A 350 -3.26 11.70 -20.55
CA PRO A 350 -4.23 11.44 -19.48
C PRO A 350 -4.34 9.97 -19.05
N MET A 351 -4.10 9.03 -19.97
CA MET A 351 -4.21 7.59 -19.73
C MET A 351 -2.94 6.93 -19.18
N ALA A 352 -1.87 7.70 -18.97
CA ALA A 352 -0.58 7.17 -18.54
C ALA A 352 -0.66 6.43 -17.20
N GLY A 353 -1.47 6.90 -16.26
CA GLY A 353 -1.64 6.26 -14.96
C GLY A 353 -2.01 4.77 -15.07
N LEU A 354 -3.00 4.44 -15.90
CA LEU A 354 -3.41 3.05 -16.13
C LEU A 354 -2.31 2.26 -16.85
N TRP A 355 -1.77 2.81 -17.94
CA TRP A 355 -0.77 2.11 -18.75
C TRP A 355 0.47 1.77 -17.93
N VAL A 356 1.02 2.75 -17.21
CA VAL A 356 2.23 2.60 -16.40
C VAL A 356 1.97 1.68 -15.22
N ALA A 357 0.80 1.77 -14.56
CA ALA A 357 0.46 0.85 -13.48
C ALA A 357 0.44 -0.60 -13.96
N VAL A 358 -0.24 -0.90 -15.07
CA VAL A 358 -0.32 -2.25 -15.63
C VAL A 358 1.06 -2.75 -16.10
N ALA A 359 1.78 -1.92 -16.87
CA ALA A 359 3.08 -2.28 -17.42
C ALA A 359 4.11 -2.55 -16.30
N THR A 360 4.09 -1.76 -15.23
CA THR A 360 5.04 -1.94 -14.11
C THR A 360 4.80 -3.25 -13.37
N GLN A 361 3.55 -3.64 -13.17
CA GLN A 361 3.24 -4.93 -12.55
C GLN A 361 3.62 -6.11 -13.46
N ALA A 362 3.30 -6.02 -14.76
CA ALA A 362 3.66 -7.05 -15.72
C ALA A 362 5.19 -7.18 -15.88
N ASP A 363 5.95 -6.08 -15.96
CA ASP A 363 7.41 -6.13 -15.94
C ASP A 363 7.94 -6.72 -14.63
N TYR A 364 7.36 -6.39 -13.48
CA TYR A 364 7.84 -6.90 -12.20
C TYR A 364 7.60 -8.41 -12.05
N TYR A 365 6.39 -8.89 -12.31
CA TYR A 365 5.95 -10.25 -12.00
C TYR A 365 6.05 -11.24 -13.17
N ASP A 366 6.16 -10.74 -14.40
CA ASP A 366 6.13 -11.54 -15.63
C ASP A 366 7.16 -11.07 -16.66
N ARG A 367 8.30 -10.53 -16.19
CA ARG A 367 9.41 -10.03 -17.04
C ARG A 367 9.80 -10.96 -18.20
N PRO A 368 9.91 -12.30 -18.02
CA PRO A 368 10.30 -13.18 -19.12
C PRO A 368 9.35 -13.08 -20.34
N ASP A 369 8.08 -12.73 -20.11
CA ASP A 369 7.05 -12.60 -21.14
C ASP A 369 6.79 -11.13 -21.53
N CYS A 370 7.73 -10.21 -21.26
CA CYS A 370 7.55 -8.77 -21.57
C CYS A 370 7.19 -8.48 -23.03
N SER A 371 7.56 -9.35 -23.97
CA SER A 371 7.29 -9.19 -25.40
C SER A 371 5.80 -9.37 -25.72
N TYR A 372 5.10 -10.23 -24.97
CA TYR A 372 3.65 -10.40 -25.09
C TYR A 372 2.92 -9.08 -24.84
N TYR A 373 3.34 -8.36 -23.80
CA TYR A 373 2.76 -7.07 -23.41
C TYR A 373 3.24 -5.89 -24.25
N ASP A 374 4.31 -6.06 -25.05
CA ASP A 374 5.08 -4.95 -25.64
C ASP A 374 5.57 -3.96 -24.57
N ILE A 375 6.27 -4.47 -23.55
CA ILE A 375 6.82 -3.65 -22.46
C ILE A 375 8.29 -3.95 -22.15
N CYS A 376 8.98 -4.72 -22.99
CA CYS A 376 10.40 -5.03 -22.76
C CYS A 376 11.23 -3.75 -22.67
N GLY A 377 12.18 -3.73 -21.74
CA GLY A 377 12.99 -2.53 -21.47
C GLY A 377 12.18 -1.39 -20.86
N LEU A 378 11.14 -1.71 -20.06
CA LEU A 378 10.16 -0.75 -19.56
C LEU A 378 10.75 0.55 -19.01
N SER A 379 11.81 0.48 -18.19
CA SER A 379 12.44 1.67 -17.60
C SER A 379 12.92 2.67 -18.68
N ALA A 380 13.62 2.19 -19.71
CA ALA A 380 14.07 3.04 -20.80
C ALA A 380 12.89 3.62 -21.60
N ARG A 381 11.88 2.78 -21.90
CA ARG A 381 10.65 3.22 -22.60
C ARG A 381 9.91 4.31 -21.85
N LEU A 382 9.73 4.16 -20.54
CA LEU A 382 9.10 5.18 -19.69
C LEU A 382 9.94 6.46 -19.67
N THR A 383 11.26 6.32 -19.53
CA THR A 383 12.17 7.47 -19.51
C THR A 383 12.11 8.26 -20.82
N ASP A 384 12.12 7.59 -21.97
CA ASP A 384 12.07 8.25 -23.28
C ASP A 384 10.69 8.84 -23.59
N ALA A 385 9.62 8.18 -23.13
CA ALA A 385 8.26 8.68 -23.28
C ALA A 385 7.97 9.90 -22.39
N ALA A 386 8.45 9.89 -21.15
CA ALA A 386 8.20 10.93 -20.17
C ALA A 386 9.19 12.10 -20.25
N LEU A 387 10.41 11.87 -20.74
CA LEU A 387 11.48 12.88 -20.78
C LEU A 387 12.14 12.94 -22.17
N PRO A 388 11.38 13.34 -23.22
CA PRO A 388 11.86 13.34 -24.59
C PRO A 388 12.91 14.43 -24.88
N LEU A 389 13.01 15.46 -24.05
CA LEU A 389 13.99 16.53 -24.21
C LEU A 389 15.26 16.19 -23.45
N THR A 390 16.40 16.25 -24.13
CA THR A 390 17.73 16.19 -23.50
C THR A 390 18.53 17.39 -23.96
N HIS A 391 19.05 18.18 -23.02
CA HIS A 391 19.81 19.38 -23.27
C HIS A 391 21.08 19.37 -22.41
N THR A 392 22.24 19.49 -23.05
CA THR A 392 23.55 19.51 -22.38
C THR A 392 23.93 20.95 -22.11
N CYS A 393 24.03 21.33 -20.84
CA CYS A 393 24.45 22.67 -20.45
C CYS A 393 25.97 22.83 -20.59
N ASP A 394 26.73 21.82 -20.16
CA ASP A 394 28.18 21.75 -20.22
C ASP A 394 28.67 20.29 -20.12
N ALA A 395 29.97 20.08 -19.90
CA ALA A 395 30.58 18.74 -19.82
C ALA A 395 30.06 17.88 -18.66
N THR A 396 29.51 18.49 -17.61
CA THR A 396 29.07 17.83 -16.38
C THR A 396 27.58 17.94 -16.11
N HIS A 397 26.85 18.84 -16.78
CA HIS A 397 25.43 19.11 -16.54
C HIS A 397 24.55 18.78 -17.73
N THR A 398 23.53 17.95 -17.50
CA THR A 398 22.50 17.63 -18.50
C THR A 398 21.11 17.78 -17.90
N VAL A 399 20.19 18.37 -18.67
CA VAL A 399 18.77 18.45 -18.34
C VAL A 399 18.00 17.45 -19.21
N ARG A 400 17.27 16.54 -18.57
CA ARG A 400 16.22 15.73 -19.20
C ARG A 400 14.86 16.26 -18.79
N ALA A 401 14.04 16.68 -19.74
CA ALA A 401 12.78 17.34 -19.45
C ALA A 401 11.60 16.74 -20.23
N GLN A 402 10.43 16.74 -19.59
CA GLN A 402 9.17 16.38 -20.21
C GLN A 402 8.67 17.52 -21.11
N ALA A 403 8.72 18.73 -20.58
CA ALA A 403 8.31 19.94 -21.27
C ALA A 403 9.10 21.13 -20.72
N LEU A 404 9.96 21.71 -21.56
CA LEU A 404 10.59 23.01 -21.38
C LEU A 404 10.85 23.59 -22.77
N THR A 405 10.67 24.90 -22.94
CA THR A 405 11.10 25.62 -24.14
C THR A 405 12.61 25.73 -24.18
N SER A 406 13.18 25.98 -25.37
CA SER A 406 14.62 26.23 -25.50
C SER A 406 15.08 27.40 -24.60
N ALA A 407 14.30 28.47 -24.50
CA ALA A 407 14.62 29.61 -23.64
C ALA A 407 14.63 29.26 -22.14
N GLU A 408 13.71 28.39 -21.69
CA GLU A 408 13.69 27.91 -20.31
C GLU A 408 14.88 26.97 -20.03
N LEU A 409 15.25 26.11 -20.98
CA LEU A 409 16.44 25.26 -20.89
C LEU A 409 17.72 26.10 -20.78
N ASP A 410 17.86 27.11 -21.63
CA ASP A 410 19.00 28.04 -21.60
C ASP A 410 19.06 28.79 -20.25
N ALA A 411 17.91 29.22 -19.72
CA ALA A 411 17.84 29.89 -18.42
C ALA A 411 18.21 28.95 -17.26
N VAL A 412 17.80 27.67 -17.32
CA VAL A 412 18.21 26.64 -16.34
C VAL A 412 19.73 26.45 -16.40
N CYS A 413 20.30 26.29 -17.59
CA CYS A 413 21.75 26.12 -17.75
C CYS A 413 22.54 27.33 -17.26
N ALA A 414 22.10 28.55 -17.59
CA ALA A 414 22.72 29.77 -17.10
C ALA A 414 22.69 29.85 -15.56
N ASN A 415 21.57 29.45 -14.93
CA ASN A 415 21.48 29.41 -13.47
C ASN A 415 22.43 28.37 -12.87
N LEU A 416 22.40 27.13 -13.36
CA LEU A 416 23.24 26.04 -12.85
C LEU A 416 24.73 26.37 -12.95
N SER A 417 25.17 26.90 -14.10
CA SER A 417 26.57 27.29 -14.31
C SER A 417 27.05 28.38 -13.33
N ALA A 418 26.13 29.13 -12.73
CA ALA A 418 26.46 30.15 -11.72
C ALA A 418 26.39 29.61 -10.28
N GLN A 419 25.68 28.52 -10.00
CA GLN A 419 25.54 27.97 -8.64
C GLN A 419 26.80 27.25 -8.17
N ASP A 420 27.45 26.47 -9.04
CA ASP A 420 28.65 25.71 -8.66
C ASP A 420 29.79 26.64 -8.21
N PRO A 421 30.21 27.67 -8.97
CA PRO A 421 31.23 28.61 -8.50
C PRO A 421 30.83 29.34 -7.23
N TYR A 422 29.55 29.75 -7.13
CA TYR A 422 29.04 30.43 -5.94
C TYR A 422 29.16 29.56 -4.69
N PHE A 423 28.85 28.26 -4.78
CA PHE A 423 28.94 27.37 -3.64
C PHE A 423 30.40 27.09 -3.26
N HIS A 424 31.27 26.83 -4.25
CA HIS A 424 32.71 26.65 -4.03
C HIS A 424 33.34 27.88 -3.35
N ASP A 425 32.99 29.09 -3.80
CA ASP A 425 33.42 30.35 -3.18
C ASP A 425 32.90 30.51 -1.74
N LEU A 426 31.68 30.04 -1.45
CA LEU A 426 31.06 30.15 -0.13
C LEU A 426 31.68 29.20 0.91
N VAL A 427 32.04 27.98 0.50
CA VAL A 427 32.60 26.96 1.40
C VAL A 427 34.12 26.92 1.38
N GLU A 428 34.76 27.74 0.54
CA GLU A 428 36.20 27.85 0.37
C GLU A 428 36.85 26.48 0.06
N ASP A 429 36.29 25.74 -0.89
CA ASP A 429 36.88 24.49 -1.36
C ASP A 429 37.67 24.65 -2.67
N ASP A 430 38.70 23.81 -2.84
CA ASP A 430 39.59 23.82 -4.01
C ASP A 430 39.11 22.86 -5.13
N GLY A 431 37.83 22.48 -5.11
CA GLY A 431 37.18 21.64 -6.11
C GLY A 431 36.75 20.25 -5.62
N PRO A 432 36.56 19.30 -6.56
CA PRO A 432 36.01 17.98 -6.30
C PRO A 432 36.67 17.22 -5.14
N ILE A 433 35.87 16.49 -4.38
CA ILE A 433 36.38 15.61 -3.32
C ILE A 433 37.25 14.52 -3.97
N PRO A 434 38.51 14.31 -3.52
CA PRO A 434 39.37 13.28 -4.06
C PRO A 434 38.70 11.91 -4.03
N GLY A 435 38.60 11.27 -5.20
CA GLY A 435 37.97 9.95 -5.34
C GLY A 435 36.44 9.97 -5.44
N GLN A 436 35.82 11.13 -5.68
CA GLN A 436 34.37 11.16 -5.88
C GLN A 436 33.93 10.33 -7.10
N TYR A 437 32.84 9.58 -6.91
CA TYR A 437 32.29 8.69 -7.94
C TYR A 437 31.31 9.39 -8.89
N LEU A 438 30.81 10.56 -8.49
CA LEU A 438 29.85 11.35 -9.27
C LEU A 438 30.54 12.62 -9.73
N SER A 439 30.70 12.76 -11.05
CA SER A 439 31.29 13.93 -11.70
C SER A 439 30.34 14.60 -12.68
N THR A 440 29.09 14.13 -12.75
CA THR A 440 28.04 14.66 -13.63
C THR A 440 26.73 14.77 -12.85
N VAL A 441 25.92 15.76 -13.23
CA VAL A 441 24.58 16.00 -12.70
C VAL A 441 23.59 15.92 -13.84
N GLN A 442 22.61 15.04 -13.69
CA GLN A 442 21.45 14.99 -14.59
C GLN A 442 20.22 15.51 -13.85
N LEU A 443 19.69 16.65 -14.28
CA LEU A 443 18.42 17.17 -13.80
C LEU A 443 17.28 16.52 -14.57
N VAL A 444 16.29 16.00 -13.85
CA VAL A 444 15.10 15.37 -14.42
C VAL A 444 13.88 16.23 -14.08
N VAL A 445 13.25 16.80 -15.10
CA VAL A 445 12.18 17.79 -14.95
C VAL A 445 10.90 17.29 -15.61
N PHE A 446 9.94 16.86 -14.80
CA PHE A 446 8.60 16.50 -15.28
C PHE A 446 7.72 17.74 -15.45
N ALA A 447 6.73 17.64 -16.32
CA ALA A 447 5.82 18.76 -16.64
C ALA A 447 4.82 19.02 -15.51
N SER A 448 4.52 18.01 -14.70
CA SER A 448 3.57 18.09 -13.60
C SER A 448 3.94 17.17 -12.44
N ARG A 449 3.32 17.42 -11.29
CA ARG A 449 3.38 16.50 -10.15
C ARG A 449 2.79 15.13 -10.50
N ALA A 450 1.72 15.10 -11.29
CA ALA A 450 1.07 13.84 -11.68
C ALA A 450 1.98 12.99 -12.57
N ASP A 451 2.70 13.60 -13.51
CA ASP A 451 3.70 12.92 -14.33
C ASP A 451 4.87 12.43 -13.48
N TYR A 452 5.39 13.25 -12.57
CA TYR A 452 6.43 12.82 -11.63
C TYR A 452 5.99 11.58 -10.83
N GLN A 453 4.76 11.58 -10.29
CA GLN A 453 4.22 10.44 -9.54
C GLN A 453 3.99 9.19 -10.41
N THR A 454 3.77 9.37 -11.71
CA THR A 454 3.49 8.29 -12.65
C THR A 454 4.78 7.62 -13.14
N TYR A 455 5.83 8.38 -13.46
CA TYR A 455 7.01 7.87 -14.17
C TYR A 455 8.30 7.75 -13.34
N ALA A 456 8.46 8.53 -12.27
CA ALA A 456 9.70 8.54 -11.46
C ALA A 456 9.77 7.34 -10.51
#